data_AF-A0A1I7EBV9-F1
#
_entry.id   AF-A0A1I7EBV9-F1
#
_cell.length_a   1.000
_cell.length_b   1.000
_cell.length_c   1.000
_cell.angle_alpha   90.00
_cell.angle_beta   90.00
_cell.angle_gamma   90.00
#
_symmetry.space_group_name_H-M   'P 1'
#
loop_
_entity.id
_entity.type
_entity.pdbx_description
1 polymer ?
#
loop_
_entity_poly.entity_id
_entity_poly.type
_entity_poly.pdbx_seq_one_letter_code
_entity_poly.pdbx_strand_id
1 'polypeptide(L)' 'MKVTHDDVGNTKVARYVMVDGRKVRIDRKAVEIWKQNPEATFNAVWNADRREFLLSGPDE' A
#
# COMPACT_ATOMS: atom_id res chain seq x y z
N MET A 1 3.91 -6.51 -7.36
CA MET A 1 2.96 -6.86 -6.29
C MET A 1 1.99 -5.71 -6.20
N LYS A 2 0.70 -5.98 -6.36
CA LYS A 2 -0.33 -4.93 -6.34
C LYS A 2 -0.95 -4.88 -4.95
N VAL A 3 -1.27 -3.68 -4.48
CA VAL A 3 -1.90 -3.42 -3.20
C VAL A 3 -3.15 -2.61 -3.47
N THR A 4 -4.27 -3.10 -2.98
CA THR A 4 -5.59 -2.50 -3.13
C THR A 4 -6.07 -1.94 -1.80
N HIS A 5 -7.17 -1.18 -1.82
CA HIS A 5 -7.80 -0.71 -0.60
C HIS A 5 -8.26 -1.88 0.31
N ASP A 6 -8.66 -3.01 -0.28
CA ASP A 6 -9.13 -4.19 0.46
C ASP A 6 -8.01 -4.87 1.26
N ASP A 7 -6.79 -4.94 0.70
CA ASP A 7 -5.59 -5.42 1.41
C ASP A 7 -5.28 -4.60 2.68
N VAL A 8 -5.75 -3.34 2.70
CA VAL A 8 -5.63 -2.42 3.84
C VAL A 8 -6.88 -2.44 4.73
N GLY A 9 -8.01 -2.88 4.18
CA GLY A 9 -9.38 -2.76 4.68
C GLY A 9 -9.78 -3.77 5.75
N ASN A 10 -9.28 -3.56 6.98
CA ASN A 10 -9.99 -3.83 8.25
C ASN A 10 -9.24 -3.29 9.48
N THR A 11 -8.05 -2.71 9.29
CA THR A 11 -7.24 -2.18 10.39
C THR A 11 -7.37 -0.66 10.44
N LYS A 12 -7.53 -0.08 11.64
CA LYS A 12 -7.42 1.37 11.87
C LYS A 12 -6.02 1.83 11.42
N VAL A 13 -5.89 2.20 10.15
CA VAL A 13 -4.68 2.68 9.47
C VAL A 13 -3.41 1.99 9.97
N ALA A 14 -3.26 0.69 9.67
CA ALA A 14 -1.98 0.03 9.94
C ALA A 14 -0.91 0.67 9.06
N ARG A 15 0.19 1.15 9.67
CA ARG A 15 1.37 1.66 8.93
C ARG A 15 1.98 0.62 7.99
N TYR A 16 1.64 -0.66 8.20
CA TYR A 16 2.10 -1.78 7.40
C TYR A 16 0.98 -2.79 7.22
N VAL A 17 0.94 -3.42 6.05
CA VAL A 17 0.03 -4.52 5.72
C VAL A 17 0.83 -5.70 5.19
N MET A 18 0.23 -6.89 5.25
CA MET A 18 0.82 -8.11 4.72
C MET A 18 0.15 -8.44 3.39
N VAL A 19 0.92 -8.44 2.30
CA VAL A 19 0.44 -8.80 0.95
C VAL A 19 1.35 -9.90 0.41
N ASP A 20 0.78 -11.03 0.02
CA ASP A 20 1.51 -12.22 -0.45
C ASP A 20 2.68 -12.64 0.50
N GLY A 21 2.45 -12.57 1.82
CA GLY A 21 3.46 -12.90 2.82
C GLY A 21 4.58 -11.86 2.98
N ARG A 22 4.48 -10.69 2.34
CA ARG A 22 5.44 -9.60 2.45
C ARG A 22 4.86 -8.42 3.21
N LYS A 23 5.69 -7.82 4.06
CA LYS A 23 5.35 -6.60 4.79
C LYS A 23 5.53 -5.38 3.88
N VAL A 24 4.43 -4.72 3.57
CA VAL A 24 4.37 -3.50 2.76
C VAL A 24 3.99 -2.34 3.64
N ARG A 25 4.75 -1.24 3.55
CA ARG A 25 4.43 0.00 4.24
C ARG A 25 3.37 0.77 3.48
N ILE A 26 2.36 1.23 4.21
CA ILE A 26 1.29 2.06 3.67
C ILE A 26 1.57 3.52 4.03
N ASP A 27 1.79 4.33 3.01
CA ASP A 27 1.92 5.77 3.15
C ASP A 27 0.56 6.44 3.33
N ARG A 28 0.53 7.50 4.14
CA ARG A 28 -0.68 8.30 4.38
C ARG A 28 -1.30 8.81 3.06
N LYS A 29 -0.46 9.15 2.08
CA LYS A 29 -0.91 9.61 0.76
C LYS A 29 -1.74 8.55 0.02
N ALA A 30 -1.35 7.28 0.10
CA ALA A 30 -2.11 6.19 -0.52
C ALA A 30 -3.49 6.04 0.14
N VAL A 31 -3.56 6.18 1.46
CA VAL A 31 -4.84 6.19 2.20
C VAL A 31 -5.74 7.35 1.77
N GLU A 32 -5.19 8.54 1.56
CA GLU A 32 -5.98 9.69 1.07
C GLU A 32 -6.44 9.53 -0.37
N ILE A 33 -5.66 8.86 -1.21
CA ILE A 33 -6.08 8.50 -2.57
C ILE A 33 -7.21 7.47 -2.51
N TRP A 34 -7.10 6.41 -1.71
CA TRP A 34 -8.17 5.42 -1.57
C TRP A 34 -9.48 5.96 -1.02
N LYS A 35 -9.42 6.99 -0.16
CA LYS A 35 -10.64 7.69 0.30
C LYS A 35 -11.41 8.37 -0.82
N GLN A 36 -10.72 8.83 -1.87
CA GLN A 36 -11.32 9.51 -3.01
C GLN A 36 -11.59 8.55 -4.18
N ASN A 37 -10.73 7.55 -4.36
CA ASN A 37 -10.83 6.51 -5.37
C ASN A 37 -10.50 5.14 -4.74
N PRO A 38 -11.50 4.42 -4.23
CA PRO A 38 -11.29 3.13 -3.57
C PRO A 38 -10.80 2.03 -4.53
N GLU A 39 -10.95 2.21 -5.84
CA GLU A 39 -10.49 1.28 -6.88
C GLU A 39 -9.02 1.51 -7.28
N ALA A 40 -8.38 2.57 -6.76
CA ALA A 40 -6.98 2.84 -7.01
C ALA A 40 -6.11 1.65 -6.60
N THR A 41 -5.17 1.26 -7.45
CA THR A 41 -4.24 0.16 -7.16
C THR A 41 -2.83 0.69 -7.12
N PHE A 42 -2.05 0.28 -6.13
CA PHE A 42 -0.66 0.70 -5.97
C PHE A 42 0.30 -0.46 -6.20
N ASN A 43 1.43 -0.18 -6.81
CA ASN A 43 2.50 -1.17 -6.92
C ASN A 43 3.42 -1.10 -5.69
N ALA A 44 3.59 -2.22 -5.00
CA ALA A 44 4.61 -2.34 -3.95
C ALA A 44 5.98 -2.66 -4.56
N VAL A 45 6.95 -1.78 -4.33
CA VAL A 45 8.33 -1.88 -4.83
C VAL A 45 9.28 -2.04 -3.65
N TRP A 46 10.27 -2.92 -3.80
CA TRP A 46 11.30 -3.11 -2.79
C TRP A 46 12.21 -1.88 -2.70
N ASN A 47 12.32 -1.30 -1.51
CA ASN A 47 13.28 -0.25 -1.21
C ASN A 47 14.47 -0.86 -0.46
N ALA A 48 15.64 -0.89 -1.11
CA ALA A 48 16.85 -1.48 -0.53
C ALA A 48 17.43 -0.67 0.64
N ASP A 49 17.30 0.65 0.62
CA ASP A 49 17.78 1.57 1.66
C ASP A 49 17.06 1.32 2.99
N ARG A 50 15.73 1.19 2.92
CA ARG A 50 14.89 0.96 4.11
C ARG A 50 14.60 -0.50 4.42
N ARG A 51 15.04 -1.41 3.53
CA ARG A 51 14.78 -2.86 3.60
C ARG A 51 13.30 -3.19 3.79
N GLU A 52 12.43 -2.47 3.10
CA GLU A 52 10.97 -2.62 3.16
C GLU A 52 10.32 -2.44 1.78
N PHE A 53 9.11 -2.98 1.60
CA PHE A 53 8.30 -2.69 0.42
C PHE A 53 7.54 -1.38 0.62
N LEU A 54 7.68 -0.44 -0.31
CA LEU A 54 6.98 0.83 -0.31
C LEU A 54 5.98 0.87 -1.47
N LEU A 55 4.91 1.65 -1.32
CA LEU A 55 4.01 1.91 -2.43
C LEU A 55 4.68 2.89 -3.41
N SER A 56 4.84 2.46 -4.65
CA SER A 56 5.01 3.34 -5.81
C SER A 56 3.63 3.83 -6.24
N GLY A 57 3.55 5.01 -6.86
CA GLY A 57 2.30 5.73 -7.18
C GLY A 57 1.20 4.87 -7.83
N PRO A 58 -0.05 5.39 -7.86
CA PRO A 58 -1.17 4.62 -8.36
C PRO A 58 -0.92 4.21 -9.83
N ASP A 59 -1.24 2.96 -10.15
CA ASP A 59 -1.37 2.50 -11.54
C ASP A 59 -2.42 3.41 -12.20
N GLU A 60 -2.05 4.13 -13.27
CA GLU A 60 -2.99 4.91 -14.10
C GLU A 60 -3.99 4.00 -14.82
#